data_AF-A0A518DZ50-F1
#
_entry.id   AF-A0A518DZ50-F1
#
_cell.length_a   1.000
_cell.length_b   1.000
_cell.length_c   1.000
_cell.angle_alpha   90.00
_cell.angle_beta   90.00
_cell.angle_gamma   90.00
#
_symmetry.space_group_name_H-M   'P 1'
#
loop_
_entity.id
_entity.type
_entity.pdbx_description
1 polymer ?
#
loop_
_entity_poly.entity_id
_entity_poly.type
_entity_poly.pdbx_seq_one_letter_code
_entity_poly.pdbx_strand_id
1 'polypeptide(L)'
;MANKSLFSSIKSKFTRTNTVNEAGGRAYQFTPKHALAQMAATGSFNGVFYASAQNQLDELRKLIEQVDDNVFLAKLAVYARERAYMKDMPAALLVMLSKRDTELMHRVFDRVVDNGRVMRTLFQMIRSGQFGRTSLSSSLQRAFQRWLNEASVGKLLSASIGNDPSLRDVLRMARPTPQDNARRALFGWLTAKETAKWAPATEADLPALVQGLIAYRQADSAKAQASILHDLSVRWDLLADAAKGPAVWKAIARQMGPQALRMNLNTLLRHEVLNDREMVDYVAGRLADADDIRRSRQFPYQFLAAYLNAAAEVPHKIKTALHQAAEIACGNVPELPGPVVIGLDTSGSMSCPVTGNRGRGGTTKMRCVDVAALFAAAILRRNPDSVVIPFDTRAYDVRIDPSDSILSLSERLAKYGGGGTDCSIPLRTANTKHSKRKFAGCVLVSDNESWVGTGRYGSTGVLTEWRTFVDNQKRLGVADPKLVCIDIQPYNSTQAPEHDDILNIGGFSDAVFNVLASYLNDDAARFVAEVESIEL
;
A
#
# COMPACT_ATOMS: atom_id res chain seq x y z
N MET A 1 -46.17 -11.48 -7.55
CA MET A 1 -44.86 -11.81 -8.16
C MET A 1 -44.19 -12.87 -7.29
N ALA A 2 -43.75 -14.00 -7.87
CA ALA A 2 -43.08 -15.05 -7.10
C ALA A 2 -41.78 -14.52 -6.47
N ASN A 3 -41.52 -14.90 -5.22
CA ASN A 3 -40.30 -14.51 -4.52
C ASN A 3 -39.09 -15.18 -5.19
N LYS A 4 -38.36 -14.44 -6.01
CA LYS A 4 -37.27 -14.95 -6.85
C LYS A 4 -36.11 -15.54 -6.04
N SER A 5 -35.96 -15.22 -4.73
CA SER A 5 -34.94 -15.87 -3.89
C SER A 5 -35.36 -17.29 -3.48
N LEU A 6 -36.64 -17.51 -3.19
CA LEU A 6 -37.21 -18.81 -2.81
C LEU A 6 -37.37 -19.77 -4.00
N PHE A 7 -37.57 -19.24 -5.22
CA PHE A 7 -37.80 -20.04 -6.44
C PHE A 7 -36.63 -20.00 -7.44
N SER A 8 -35.40 -19.78 -6.96
CA SER A 8 -34.22 -19.80 -7.84
C SER A 8 -33.81 -21.24 -8.19
N SER A 9 -33.76 -21.57 -9.49
CA SER A 9 -33.34 -22.90 -9.96
C SER A 9 -31.88 -23.19 -9.58
N ILE A 10 -31.43 -24.46 -9.55
CA ILE A 10 -30.00 -24.82 -9.34
C ILE A 10 -29.03 -24.08 -10.28
N LYS A 11 -29.50 -23.61 -11.46
CA LYS A 11 -28.73 -22.75 -12.37
C LYS A 11 -28.42 -21.35 -11.79
N SER A 12 -29.12 -20.89 -10.76
CA SER A 12 -28.83 -19.63 -10.04
C SER A 12 -27.59 -19.73 -9.14
N LYS A 13 -27.27 -20.94 -8.65
CA LYS A 13 -26.13 -21.16 -7.75
C LYS A 13 -24.78 -21.14 -8.46
N PHE A 14 -24.79 -21.44 -9.77
CA PHE A 14 -23.62 -21.46 -10.65
C PHE A 14 -23.80 -20.46 -11.79
N THR A 15 -23.62 -19.18 -11.48
CA THR A 15 -23.68 -18.10 -12.47
C THR A 15 -22.68 -18.38 -13.59
N ARG A 16 -23.09 -18.23 -14.85
CA ARG A 16 -22.19 -18.40 -16.00
C ARG A 16 -21.19 -17.25 -16.08
N THR A 17 -19.95 -17.55 -16.43
CA THR A 17 -18.89 -16.55 -16.64
C THR A 17 -19.25 -15.59 -17.77
N ASN A 18 -18.89 -14.32 -17.64
CA ASN A 18 -19.21 -13.25 -18.60
C ASN A 18 -17.97 -12.57 -19.21
N THR A 19 -16.77 -12.98 -18.82
CA THR A 19 -15.50 -12.48 -19.38
C THR A 19 -14.42 -13.56 -19.40
N VAL A 20 -13.26 -13.21 -19.94
CA VAL A 20 -12.02 -13.96 -19.80
C VAL A 20 -11.00 -13.12 -19.03
N ASN A 21 -10.17 -13.76 -18.23
CA ASN A 21 -9.08 -13.07 -17.53
C ASN A 21 -7.86 -12.87 -18.45
N GLU A 22 -6.82 -12.22 -17.94
CA GLU A 22 -5.62 -11.90 -18.72
C GLU A 22 -4.84 -13.17 -19.13
N ALA A 23 -4.97 -14.25 -18.37
CA ALA A 23 -4.44 -15.57 -18.73
C ALA A 23 -5.30 -16.36 -19.74
N GLY A 24 -6.44 -15.82 -20.21
CA GLY A 24 -7.35 -16.45 -21.17
C GLY A 24 -8.31 -17.49 -20.57
N GLY A 25 -8.34 -17.64 -19.24
CA GLY A 25 -9.30 -18.44 -18.48
C GLY A 25 -10.68 -17.79 -18.38
N ARG A 26 -11.71 -18.57 -18.07
CA ARG A 26 -13.06 -18.04 -17.83
C ARG A 26 -13.09 -17.28 -16.50
N ALA A 27 -13.72 -16.12 -16.47
CA ALA A 27 -13.83 -15.30 -15.27
C ALA A 27 -15.14 -14.50 -15.21
N TYR A 28 -15.33 -13.77 -14.12
CA TYR A 28 -16.41 -12.81 -13.94
C TYR A 28 -15.87 -11.38 -13.98
N GLN A 29 -16.52 -10.52 -14.75
CA GLN A 29 -16.21 -9.10 -14.80
C GLN A 29 -16.68 -8.42 -13.52
N PHE A 30 -15.82 -7.62 -12.89
CA PHE A 30 -16.24 -6.76 -11.80
C PHE A 30 -17.21 -5.66 -12.27
N THR A 31 -18.05 -5.17 -11.35
CA THR A 31 -18.80 -3.94 -11.62
C THR A 31 -17.84 -2.76 -11.77
N PRO A 32 -18.17 -1.70 -12.52
CA PRO A 32 -17.25 -0.57 -12.71
C PRO A 32 -16.79 0.08 -11.40
N LYS A 33 -17.69 0.25 -10.41
CA LYS A 33 -17.33 0.75 -9.06
C LYS A 33 -16.32 -0.16 -8.36
N HIS A 34 -16.55 -1.47 -8.39
CA HIS A 34 -15.66 -2.44 -7.76
C HIS A 34 -14.30 -2.48 -8.46
N ALA A 35 -14.27 -2.58 -9.79
CA ALA A 35 -13.03 -2.56 -10.57
C ALA A 35 -12.22 -1.28 -10.31
N LEU A 36 -12.89 -0.14 -10.21
CA LEU A 36 -12.23 1.13 -9.89
C LEU A 36 -11.68 1.14 -8.46
N ALA A 37 -12.42 0.61 -7.47
CA ALA A 37 -11.93 0.48 -6.11
C ALA A 37 -10.73 -0.48 -6.01
N GLN A 38 -10.78 -1.60 -6.74
CA GLN A 38 -9.72 -2.61 -6.84
C GLN A 38 -8.44 -1.96 -7.36
N MET A 39 -8.56 -1.27 -8.50
CA MET A 39 -7.46 -0.52 -9.08
C MET A 39 -6.98 0.58 -8.14
N ALA A 40 -7.88 1.26 -7.42
CA ALA A 40 -7.52 2.33 -6.52
C ALA A 40 -6.70 1.86 -5.30
N ALA A 41 -6.88 0.61 -4.87
CA ALA A 41 -6.17 0.01 -3.74
C ALA A 41 -4.88 -0.75 -4.12
N THR A 42 -4.73 -1.15 -5.39
CA THR A 42 -3.63 -2.02 -5.85
C THR A 42 -2.79 -1.42 -6.97
N GLY A 43 -3.35 -0.51 -7.76
CA GLY A 43 -2.72 0.09 -8.93
C GLY A 43 -1.60 1.04 -8.56
N SER A 44 -0.38 0.73 -9.00
CA SER A 44 0.81 1.54 -8.71
C SER A 44 1.40 2.26 -9.94
N PHE A 45 0.72 2.20 -11.09
CA PHE A 45 1.18 2.72 -12.39
C PHE A 45 2.57 2.21 -12.79
N ASN A 46 2.86 0.96 -12.47
CA ASN A 46 4.09 0.26 -12.86
C ASN A 46 3.70 -1.02 -13.63
N GLY A 47 4.59 -1.55 -14.47
CA GLY A 47 4.28 -2.77 -15.22
C GLY A 47 4.13 -3.98 -14.29
N VAL A 48 2.97 -4.62 -14.31
CA VAL A 48 2.71 -5.91 -13.62
C VAL A 48 2.79 -7.06 -14.64
N PHE A 49 2.55 -8.31 -14.21
CA PHE A 49 2.82 -9.48 -15.05
C PHE A 49 2.06 -9.45 -16.38
N TYR A 50 0.77 -9.12 -16.34
CA TYR A 50 -0.09 -9.04 -17.53
C TYR A 50 -0.33 -7.63 -18.10
N ALA A 51 0.06 -6.55 -17.40
CA ALA A 51 -0.30 -5.19 -17.80
C ALA A 51 0.83 -4.16 -17.67
N SER A 52 0.99 -3.29 -18.67
CA SER A 52 1.92 -2.18 -18.63
C SER A 52 1.41 -1.02 -17.75
N ALA A 53 2.31 -0.10 -17.37
CA ALA A 53 1.92 1.13 -16.67
C ALA A 53 0.92 1.99 -17.48
N GLN A 54 1.08 2.02 -18.80
CA GLN A 54 0.19 2.76 -19.70
C GLN A 54 -1.20 2.11 -19.75
N ASN A 55 -1.26 0.78 -19.83
CA ASN A 55 -2.53 0.04 -19.81
C ASN A 55 -3.31 0.33 -18.52
N GLN A 56 -2.63 0.37 -17.37
CA GLN A 56 -3.27 0.74 -16.10
C GLN A 56 -3.82 2.17 -16.12
N LEU A 57 -3.10 3.14 -16.71
CA LEU A 57 -3.58 4.51 -16.79
C LEU A 57 -4.83 4.64 -17.69
N ASP A 58 -4.82 3.96 -18.84
CA ASP A 58 -5.94 3.98 -19.77
C ASP A 58 -7.18 3.29 -19.20
N GLU A 59 -6.99 2.15 -18.52
CA GLU A 59 -8.09 1.46 -17.85
C GLU A 59 -8.66 2.27 -16.67
N LEU A 60 -7.81 2.95 -15.89
CA LEU A 60 -8.27 3.87 -14.84
C LEU A 60 -9.19 4.94 -15.43
N ARG A 61 -8.78 5.57 -16.53
CA ARG A 61 -9.58 6.61 -17.19
C ARG A 61 -10.92 6.06 -17.66
N LYS A 62 -10.91 4.90 -18.31
CA LYS A 62 -12.10 4.21 -18.80
C LYS A 62 -13.06 3.83 -17.67
N LEU A 63 -12.55 3.37 -16.53
CA LEU A 63 -13.37 3.04 -15.36
C LEU A 63 -13.97 4.29 -14.71
N ILE A 64 -13.21 5.38 -14.59
CA ILE A 64 -13.72 6.67 -14.11
C ILE A 64 -14.83 7.17 -15.03
N GLU A 65 -14.68 7.04 -16.35
CA GLU A 65 -15.71 7.42 -17.32
C GLU A 65 -17.03 6.64 -17.14
N GLN A 66 -16.96 5.36 -16.77
CA GLN A 66 -18.14 4.53 -16.51
C GLN A 66 -18.81 4.77 -15.15
N VAL A 67 -18.12 5.38 -14.19
CA VAL A 67 -18.67 5.67 -12.86
C VAL A 67 -19.17 7.12 -12.82
N ASP A 68 -20.49 7.29 -12.94
CA ASP A 68 -21.19 8.59 -12.85
C ASP A 68 -21.59 8.91 -11.40
N ASP A 69 -20.63 8.81 -10.48
CA ASP A 69 -20.82 9.10 -9.05
C ASP A 69 -19.58 9.83 -8.52
N ASN A 70 -19.60 11.16 -8.59
CA ASN A 70 -18.47 11.99 -8.16
C ASN A 70 -18.26 11.94 -6.64
N VAL A 71 -19.30 11.67 -5.86
CA VAL A 71 -19.20 11.50 -4.40
C VAL A 71 -18.39 10.24 -4.11
N PHE A 72 -18.70 9.14 -4.79
CA PHE A 72 -17.89 7.92 -4.71
C PHE A 72 -16.45 8.15 -5.13
N LEU A 73 -16.19 8.87 -6.22
CA LEU A 73 -14.81 9.20 -6.65
C LEU A 73 -14.05 10.01 -5.60
N ALA A 74 -14.71 10.98 -4.95
CA ALA A 74 -14.12 11.78 -3.87
C ALA A 74 -13.77 10.91 -2.66
N LYS A 75 -14.69 10.05 -2.23
CA LYS A 75 -14.47 9.09 -1.15
C LYS A 75 -13.36 8.11 -1.47
N LEU A 76 -13.30 7.64 -2.71
CA LEU A 76 -12.28 6.72 -3.18
C LEU A 76 -10.89 7.36 -3.20
N ALA A 77 -10.76 8.64 -3.55
CA ALA A 77 -9.49 9.36 -3.50
C ALA A 77 -8.95 9.43 -2.06
N VAL A 78 -9.83 9.70 -1.10
CA VAL A 78 -9.50 9.72 0.33
C VAL A 78 -9.17 8.31 0.84
N TYR A 79 -9.99 7.31 0.51
CA TYR A 79 -9.74 5.91 0.86
C TYR A 79 -8.38 5.44 0.36
N ALA A 80 -8.08 5.68 -0.92
CA ALA A 80 -6.82 5.31 -1.53
C ALA A 80 -5.62 5.93 -0.79
N ARG A 81 -5.80 7.14 -0.21
CA ARG A 81 -4.75 7.83 0.54
C ARG A 81 -4.61 7.35 1.98
N GLU A 82 -5.71 7.29 2.72
CA GLU A 82 -5.71 7.13 4.18
C GLU A 82 -5.82 5.67 4.63
N ARG A 83 -6.39 4.79 3.80
CA ARG A 83 -6.64 3.38 4.12
C ARG A 83 -5.81 2.44 3.26
N ALA A 84 -5.79 2.65 1.94
CA ALA A 84 -4.97 1.83 1.04
C ALA A 84 -3.49 2.29 0.99
N TYR A 85 -3.18 3.47 1.53
CA TYR A 85 -1.82 4.05 1.58
C TYR A 85 -1.13 4.17 0.22
N MET A 86 -1.91 4.40 -0.83
CA MET A 86 -1.43 4.53 -2.19
C MET A 86 -0.76 5.90 -2.41
N LYS A 87 0.25 5.89 -3.28
CA LYS A 87 1.12 7.06 -3.50
C LYS A 87 0.58 7.96 -4.60
N ASP A 88 0.35 7.39 -5.78
CA ASP A 88 0.06 8.17 -6.99
C ASP A 88 -1.43 8.13 -7.35
N MET A 89 -2.12 7.05 -7.02
CA MET A 89 -3.54 6.86 -7.31
C MET A 89 -4.48 7.92 -6.70
N PRO A 90 -4.32 8.35 -5.43
CA PRO A 90 -5.15 9.42 -4.86
C PRO A 90 -5.03 10.74 -5.65
N ALA A 91 -3.82 11.06 -6.12
CA ALA A 91 -3.58 12.24 -6.93
C ALA A 91 -4.27 12.12 -8.30
N ALA A 92 -4.22 10.95 -8.95
CA ALA A 92 -4.90 10.72 -10.23
C ALA A 92 -6.42 10.91 -10.12
N LEU A 93 -7.04 10.33 -9.09
CA LEU A 93 -8.47 10.51 -8.79
C LEU A 93 -8.81 11.98 -8.52
N LEU A 94 -7.96 12.69 -7.79
CA LEU A 94 -8.14 14.12 -7.50
C LEU A 94 -8.02 15.00 -8.76
N VAL A 95 -7.10 14.70 -9.69
CA VAL A 95 -7.03 15.39 -11.00
C VAL A 95 -8.33 15.20 -11.78
N MET A 96 -8.88 13.99 -11.79
CA MET A 96 -10.13 13.72 -12.50
C MET A 96 -11.32 14.43 -11.86
N LEU A 97 -11.42 14.45 -10.53
CA LEU A 97 -12.42 15.24 -9.80
C LEU A 97 -12.29 16.73 -10.12
N SER A 98 -11.08 17.27 -10.25
CA SER A 98 -10.88 18.67 -10.62
C SER A 98 -11.53 19.08 -11.95
N LYS A 99 -11.87 18.11 -12.82
CA LYS A 99 -12.58 18.33 -14.09
C LYS A 99 -14.08 18.11 -13.96
N ARG A 100 -14.50 17.14 -13.15
CA ARG A 100 -15.90 16.71 -13.02
C ARG A 100 -16.65 17.52 -11.98
N ASP A 101 -16.04 17.73 -10.82
CA ASP A 101 -16.66 18.41 -9.69
C ASP A 101 -15.59 19.14 -8.87
N THR A 102 -15.50 20.45 -9.09
CA THR A 102 -14.52 21.26 -8.38
C THR A 102 -14.85 21.42 -6.90
N GLU A 103 -16.12 21.36 -6.51
CA GLU A 103 -16.52 21.53 -5.11
C GLU A 103 -16.05 20.33 -4.29
N LEU A 104 -16.37 19.11 -4.74
CA LEU A 104 -15.91 17.89 -4.11
C LEU A 104 -14.38 17.80 -4.11
N MET A 105 -13.72 18.21 -5.20
CA MET A 105 -12.26 18.29 -5.25
C MET A 105 -11.69 19.17 -4.13
N HIS A 106 -12.28 20.34 -3.87
CA HIS A 106 -11.83 21.23 -2.79
C HIS A 106 -12.06 20.65 -1.40
N ARG A 107 -13.17 19.92 -1.19
CA ARG A 107 -13.48 19.27 0.10
C ARG A 107 -12.44 18.21 0.47
N VAL A 108 -12.04 17.38 -0.49
CA VAL A 108 -11.09 16.29 -0.23
C VAL A 108 -9.62 16.65 -0.42
N PHE A 109 -9.32 17.84 -0.96
CA PHE A 109 -7.96 18.24 -1.36
C PHE A 109 -6.94 18.05 -0.24
N ASP A 110 -7.22 18.57 0.96
CA ASP A 110 -6.25 18.60 2.06
C ASP A 110 -6.04 17.23 2.72
N ARG A 111 -7.02 16.33 2.61
CA ARG A 111 -6.93 14.93 3.03
C ARG A 111 -6.12 14.08 2.06
N VAL A 112 -6.28 14.33 0.77
CA VAL A 112 -5.49 13.65 -0.27
C VAL A 112 -4.06 14.21 -0.32
N VAL A 113 -3.92 15.52 -0.38
CA VAL A 113 -2.65 16.26 -0.50
C VAL A 113 -2.12 16.58 0.90
N ASP A 114 -1.94 15.56 1.72
CA ASP A 114 -1.45 15.70 3.09
C ASP A 114 0.03 16.15 3.18
N ASN A 115 0.82 15.99 2.11
CA ASN A 115 2.25 16.30 2.09
C ASN A 115 2.75 16.79 0.72
N GLY A 116 3.97 17.35 0.71
CA GLY A 116 4.56 17.93 -0.48
C GLY A 116 4.87 16.94 -1.60
N ARG A 117 5.05 15.64 -1.29
CA ARG A 117 5.25 14.62 -2.33
C ARG A 117 3.97 14.44 -3.14
N VAL A 118 2.83 14.24 -2.48
CA VAL A 118 1.53 14.09 -3.18
C VAL A 118 1.20 15.35 -3.96
N MET A 119 1.49 16.54 -3.40
CA MET A 119 1.32 17.81 -4.12
C MET A 119 2.13 17.86 -5.42
N ARG A 120 3.40 17.43 -5.37
CA ARG A 120 4.28 17.38 -6.55
C ARG A 120 3.83 16.32 -7.55
N THR A 121 3.37 15.16 -7.09
CA THR A 121 2.76 14.13 -7.95
C THR A 121 1.52 14.66 -8.66
N LEU A 122 0.61 15.30 -7.93
CA LEU A 122 -0.59 15.94 -8.48
C LEU A 122 -0.21 16.98 -9.54
N PHE A 123 0.76 17.83 -9.24
CA PHE A 123 1.26 18.84 -10.17
C PHE A 123 1.86 18.21 -11.43
N GLN A 124 2.61 17.11 -11.30
CA GLN A 124 3.17 16.38 -12.43
C GLN A 124 2.08 15.79 -13.33
N MET A 125 1.05 15.18 -12.74
CA MET A 125 -0.08 14.62 -13.47
C MET A 125 -0.89 15.69 -14.21
N ILE A 126 -0.98 16.89 -13.65
CA ILE A 126 -1.59 18.04 -14.32
C ILE A 126 -0.72 18.55 -15.47
N ARG A 127 0.61 18.57 -15.32
CA ARG A 127 1.51 19.03 -16.38
C ARG A 127 1.66 18.02 -17.52
N SER A 128 1.44 16.74 -17.27
CA SER A 128 1.65 15.69 -18.26
C SER A 128 0.64 15.69 -19.41
N GLY A 129 -0.50 16.37 -19.28
CA GLY A 129 -1.54 16.34 -20.32
C GLY A 129 -2.44 15.10 -20.26
N GLN A 130 -2.02 14.03 -19.59
CA GLN A 130 -2.64 12.70 -19.66
C GLN A 130 -4.08 12.67 -19.12
N PHE A 131 -4.40 13.56 -18.19
CA PHE A 131 -5.76 13.69 -17.65
C PHE A 131 -6.58 14.78 -18.36
N GLY A 132 -6.11 15.28 -19.50
CA GLY A 132 -6.76 16.35 -20.27
C GLY A 132 -6.66 17.73 -19.63
N ARG A 133 -5.63 17.95 -18.80
CA ARG A 133 -5.19 19.27 -18.32
C ARG A 133 -3.69 19.37 -18.56
N THR A 134 -3.20 20.57 -18.86
CA THR A 134 -1.76 20.87 -19.03
C THR A 134 -1.29 21.98 -18.08
N SER A 135 -2.20 22.62 -17.36
CA SER A 135 -1.95 23.73 -16.44
C SER A 135 -2.93 23.74 -15.26
N LEU A 136 -2.59 24.51 -14.22
CA LEU A 136 -3.48 24.76 -13.09
C LEU A 136 -4.66 25.64 -13.54
N SER A 137 -5.89 25.13 -13.42
CA SER A 137 -7.09 25.97 -13.54
C SER A 137 -7.18 26.94 -12.38
N SER A 138 -7.96 28.02 -12.49
CA SER A 138 -8.16 28.97 -11.38
C SER A 138 -8.66 28.29 -10.09
N SER A 139 -9.45 27.22 -10.21
CA SER A 139 -9.91 26.44 -9.06
C SER A 139 -8.78 25.64 -8.39
N LEU A 140 -7.98 24.91 -9.18
CA LEU A 140 -6.82 24.18 -8.67
C LEU A 140 -5.75 25.11 -8.13
N GLN A 141 -5.50 26.23 -8.82
CA GLN A 141 -4.55 27.24 -8.37
C GLN A 141 -4.93 27.73 -6.97
N ARG A 142 -6.21 28.05 -6.71
CA ARG A 142 -6.69 28.40 -5.36
C ARG A 142 -6.43 27.30 -4.32
N ALA A 143 -6.64 26.03 -4.65
CA ALA A 143 -6.35 24.92 -3.74
C ALA A 143 -4.85 24.84 -3.38
N PHE A 144 -3.97 24.92 -4.39
CA PHE A 144 -2.53 24.96 -4.18
C PHE A 144 -2.09 26.19 -3.37
N GLN A 145 -2.66 27.36 -3.65
CA GLN A 145 -2.37 28.58 -2.90
C GLN A 145 -2.78 28.46 -1.43
N ARG A 146 -3.98 27.93 -1.16
CA ARG A 146 -4.46 27.64 0.19
C ARG A 146 -3.48 26.75 0.94
N TRP A 147 -3.15 25.59 0.34
CA TRP A 147 -2.22 24.63 0.93
C TRP A 147 -0.85 25.24 1.23
N LEU A 148 -0.27 26.01 0.29
CA LEU A 148 1.05 26.62 0.45
C LEU A 148 1.09 27.67 1.55
N ASN A 149 0.00 28.42 1.74
CA ASN A 149 -0.12 29.43 2.79
C ASN A 149 -0.41 28.82 4.16
N GLU A 150 -1.24 27.79 4.24
CA GLU A 150 -1.62 27.12 5.50
C GLU A 150 -0.57 26.11 5.98
N ALA A 151 0.26 25.57 5.09
CA ALA A 151 1.31 24.63 5.46
C ALA A 151 2.28 25.24 6.49
N SER A 152 2.62 24.47 7.52
CA SER A 152 3.66 24.86 8.48
C SER A 152 5.02 24.98 7.79
N VAL A 153 5.95 25.71 8.43
CA VAL A 153 7.33 25.85 7.94
C VAL A 153 7.97 24.47 7.72
N GLY A 154 7.83 23.56 8.69
CA GLY A 154 8.36 22.19 8.58
C GLY A 154 7.73 21.39 7.44
N LYS A 155 6.43 21.58 7.16
CA LYS A 155 5.73 20.94 6.04
C LYS A 155 6.25 21.45 4.69
N LEU A 156 6.50 22.75 4.55
CA LEU A 156 7.08 23.34 3.34
C LEU A 156 8.54 22.94 3.13
N LEU A 157 9.35 22.91 4.19
CA LEU A 157 10.72 22.40 4.14
C LEU A 157 10.73 20.92 3.73
N SER A 158 9.85 20.10 4.30
CA SER A 158 9.72 18.70 3.87
C SER A 158 9.24 18.58 2.43
N ALA A 159 8.39 19.50 1.96
CA ALA A 159 7.89 19.55 0.60
C ALA A 159 8.96 19.97 -0.43
N SER A 160 10.01 20.69 0.00
CA SER A 160 11.11 21.09 -0.88
C SER A 160 12.05 19.94 -1.23
N ILE A 161 11.92 18.78 -0.57
CA ILE A 161 12.68 17.57 -0.89
C ILE A 161 12.11 16.97 -2.19
N GLY A 162 12.96 16.84 -3.22
CA GLY A 162 12.68 16.24 -4.52
C GLY A 162 12.53 17.26 -5.65
N ASN A 163 12.97 16.89 -6.85
CA ASN A 163 13.24 17.86 -7.92
C ASN A 163 12.37 17.72 -9.18
N ASP A 164 11.59 16.65 -9.33
CA ASP A 164 10.81 16.38 -10.55
C ASP A 164 9.34 16.07 -10.24
N PRO A 165 8.46 17.08 -10.24
CA PRO A 165 8.73 18.52 -10.24
C PRO A 165 9.21 18.99 -8.85
N SER A 166 9.89 20.14 -8.79
CA SER A 166 10.34 20.74 -7.54
C SER A 166 9.25 21.58 -6.87
N LEU A 167 9.36 21.83 -5.56
CA LEU A 167 8.47 22.78 -4.87
C LEU A 167 8.55 24.19 -5.48
N ARG A 168 9.72 24.56 -6.01
CA ARG A 168 9.94 25.83 -6.70
C ARG A 168 9.07 25.95 -7.95
N ASP A 169 8.93 24.88 -8.73
CA ASP A 169 8.06 24.87 -9.91
C ASP A 169 6.59 25.02 -9.52
N VAL A 170 6.18 24.35 -8.44
CA VAL A 170 4.83 24.49 -7.88
C VAL A 170 4.57 25.94 -7.44
N LEU A 171 5.48 26.56 -6.68
CA LEU A 171 5.35 27.94 -6.24
C LEU A 171 5.26 28.93 -7.41
N ARG A 172 6.04 28.72 -8.47
CA ARG A 172 6.03 29.56 -9.68
C ARG A 172 4.71 29.50 -10.44
N MET A 173 4.07 28.33 -10.48
CA MET A 173 2.79 28.15 -11.19
C MET A 173 1.59 28.49 -10.31
N ALA A 174 1.59 28.09 -9.04
CA ALA A 174 0.51 28.39 -8.10
C ALA A 174 0.43 29.89 -7.76
N ARG A 175 1.57 30.58 -7.72
CA ARG A 175 1.68 32.01 -7.40
C ARG A 175 0.91 32.40 -6.13
N PRO A 176 1.19 31.76 -4.97
CA PRO A 176 0.53 32.13 -3.73
C PRO A 176 0.89 33.56 -3.33
N THR A 177 -0.12 34.30 -2.86
CA THR A 177 0.12 35.60 -2.22
C THR A 177 0.47 35.33 -0.76
N PRO A 178 1.68 35.70 -0.30
CA PRO A 178 2.08 35.51 1.10
C PRO A 178 1.21 36.36 2.03
N GLN A 179 0.87 35.81 3.19
CA GLN A 179 0.02 36.48 4.19
C GLN A 179 0.78 37.49 5.06
N ASP A 180 2.08 37.26 5.28
CA ASP A 180 2.95 38.08 6.12
C ASP A 180 4.39 38.12 5.58
N ASN A 181 5.27 38.88 6.24
CA ASN A 181 6.69 38.98 5.87
C ASN A 181 7.43 37.64 6.06
N ALA A 182 7.10 36.87 7.10
CA ALA A 182 7.76 35.59 7.35
C ALA A 182 7.49 34.56 6.25
N ARG A 183 6.25 34.48 5.77
CA ARG A 183 5.82 33.66 4.63
C ARG A 183 6.42 34.16 3.33
N ARG A 184 6.45 35.48 3.12
CA ARG A 184 7.09 36.11 1.96
C ARG A 184 8.58 35.76 1.92
N ALA A 185 9.24 35.84 3.07
CA ALA A 185 10.61 35.41 3.23
C ALA A 185 10.75 33.91 2.89
N LEU A 186 10.02 33.04 3.57
CA LEU A 186 10.07 31.61 3.31
C LEU A 186 9.88 31.23 1.82
N PHE A 187 8.91 31.82 1.12
CA PHE A 187 8.71 31.57 -0.31
C PHE A 187 9.84 32.11 -1.19
N GLY A 188 10.39 33.29 -0.89
CA GLY A 188 11.54 33.82 -1.62
C GLY A 188 12.78 32.93 -1.45
N TRP A 189 13.05 32.46 -0.23
CA TRP A 189 14.17 31.55 0.05
C TRP A 189 13.98 30.18 -0.63
N LEU A 190 12.79 29.57 -0.53
CA LEU A 190 12.49 28.29 -1.20
C LEU A 190 12.61 28.38 -2.73
N THR A 191 12.33 29.55 -3.30
CA THR A 191 12.48 29.80 -4.74
C THR A 191 13.88 30.25 -5.15
N ALA A 192 14.82 30.36 -4.21
CA ALA A 192 16.16 30.93 -4.37
C ALA A 192 16.14 32.28 -5.08
N LYS A 193 15.19 33.14 -4.71
CA LYS A 193 15.17 34.54 -5.14
C LYS A 193 16.14 35.35 -4.28
N GLU A 194 16.75 36.35 -4.90
CA GLU A 194 17.55 37.36 -4.20
C GLU A 194 16.71 38.09 -3.15
N THR A 195 17.38 38.57 -2.10
CA THR A 195 16.72 39.25 -0.99
C THR A 195 16.09 40.58 -1.36
N ALA A 196 16.43 41.17 -2.50
CA ALA A 196 15.71 42.33 -3.02
C ALA A 196 14.29 41.97 -3.53
N LYS A 197 14.07 40.73 -3.96
CA LYS A 197 12.84 40.29 -4.68
C LYS A 197 11.71 39.83 -3.77
N TRP A 198 11.94 39.81 -2.46
CA TRP A 198 10.93 39.47 -1.44
C TRP A 198 10.67 40.64 -0.48
N ALA A 199 11.08 41.86 -0.83
CA ALA A 199 10.78 43.07 -0.07
C ALA A 199 9.26 43.26 0.12
N PRO A 200 8.79 43.84 1.25
CA PRO A 200 9.56 44.39 2.37
C PRO A 200 10.13 43.36 3.36
N ALA A 201 10.02 42.06 3.11
CA ALA A 201 10.63 41.05 3.98
C ALA A 201 12.16 41.00 3.83
N THR A 202 12.83 40.61 4.90
CA THR A 202 14.29 40.55 5.04
C THR A 202 14.73 39.15 5.50
N GLU A 203 16.04 38.91 5.58
CA GLU A 203 16.56 37.64 6.13
C GLU A 203 16.17 37.43 7.60
N ALA A 204 15.96 38.51 8.37
CA ALA A 204 15.53 38.42 9.77
C ALA A 204 14.09 37.89 9.90
N ASP A 205 13.26 38.05 8.86
CA ASP A 205 11.90 37.51 8.81
C ASP A 205 11.88 35.99 8.50
N LEU A 206 13.02 35.37 8.17
CA LEU A 206 13.08 33.93 7.93
C LEU A 206 12.70 33.16 9.20
N PRO A 207 11.87 32.11 9.09
CA PRO A 207 11.59 31.25 10.23
C PRO A 207 12.85 30.66 10.88
N ALA A 208 12.85 30.50 12.20
CA ALA A 208 13.99 29.98 12.96
C ALA A 208 14.54 28.63 12.42
N LEU A 209 13.65 27.73 11.96
CA LEU A 209 14.07 26.46 11.34
C LEU A 209 14.90 26.67 10.06
N VAL A 210 14.58 27.70 9.27
CA VAL A 210 15.33 28.03 8.05
C VAL A 210 16.68 28.65 8.41
N GLN A 211 16.70 29.55 9.40
CA GLN A 211 17.94 30.13 9.89
C GLN A 211 18.90 29.06 10.44
N GLY A 212 18.38 28.11 11.23
CA GLY A 212 19.15 26.96 11.73
C GLY A 212 19.66 26.05 10.61
N LEU A 213 18.85 25.80 9.57
CA LEU A 213 19.29 25.07 8.38
C LEU A 213 20.42 25.78 7.61
N ILE A 214 20.34 27.11 7.48
CA ILE A 214 21.40 27.92 6.87
C ILE A 214 22.68 27.80 7.70
N ALA A 215 22.59 28.00 9.01
CA ALA A 215 23.71 27.87 9.94
C ALA A 215 24.34 26.47 9.88
N TYR A 216 23.54 25.41 9.86
CA TYR A 216 24.01 24.03 9.72
C TYR A 216 24.78 23.81 8.40
N ARG A 217 24.28 24.33 7.28
CA ARG A 217 24.93 24.21 5.97
C ARG A 217 26.22 25.03 5.87
N GLN A 218 26.30 26.15 6.58
CA GLN A 218 27.46 27.04 6.59
C GLN A 218 28.52 26.65 7.64
N ALA A 219 28.17 25.81 8.62
CA ALA A 219 29.10 25.44 9.69
C ALA A 219 30.37 24.75 9.16
N ASP A 220 31.55 25.24 9.55
CA ASP A 220 32.83 24.84 8.98
C ASP A 220 33.29 23.43 9.36
N SER A 221 32.86 22.92 10.53
CA SER A 221 33.30 21.62 11.07
C SER A 221 32.16 20.67 11.40
N ALA A 222 32.47 19.36 11.42
CA ALA A 222 31.55 18.31 11.85
C ALA A 222 31.04 18.52 13.30
N LYS A 223 31.91 19.02 14.19
CA LYS A 223 31.56 19.32 15.58
C LYS A 223 30.56 20.47 15.69
N ALA A 224 30.77 21.54 14.91
CA ALA A 224 29.83 22.66 14.84
C ALA A 224 28.46 22.22 14.28
N GLN A 225 28.46 21.41 13.21
CA GLN A 225 27.22 20.83 12.67
C GLN A 225 26.48 19.98 13.69
N ALA A 226 27.18 19.08 14.40
CA ALA A 226 26.57 18.22 15.41
C ALA A 226 25.99 19.03 16.60
N SER A 227 26.62 20.14 16.98
CA SER A 227 26.08 21.04 18.01
C SER A 227 24.79 21.71 17.56
N ILE A 228 24.74 22.23 16.33
CA ILE A 228 23.54 22.88 15.77
C ILE A 228 22.38 21.88 15.66
N LEU A 229 22.68 20.62 15.31
CA LEU A 229 21.68 19.57 15.24
C LEU A 229 20.95 19.35 16.56
N HIS A 230 21.58 19.58 17.72
CA HIS A 230 20.92 19.36 19.01
C HIS A 230 19.61 20.16 19.14
N ASP A 231 19.63 21.42 18.68
CA ASP A 231 18.49 22.34 18.78
C ASP A 231 17.64 22.40 17.49
N LEU A 232 18.15 21.84 16.39
CA LEU A 232 17.50 21.87 15.08
C LEU A 232 16.65 20.62 14.83
N SER A 233 15.35 20.74 15.09
CA SER A 233 14.37 19.68 14.77
C SER A 233 13.82 19.84 13.34
N VAL A 234 14.56 19.38 12.35
CA VAL A 234 14.12 19.27 10.95
C VAL A 234 14.19 17.84 10.44
N ARG A 235 13.51 17.58 9.32
CA ARG A 235 13.57 16.27 8.68
C ARG A 235 14.98 15.94 8.22
N TRP A 236 15.49 14.76 8.59
CA TRP A 236 16.85 14.30 8.33
C TRP A 236 17.31 14.44 6.87
N ASP A 237 16.41 14.23 5.90
CA ASP A 237 16.69 14.32 4.46
C ASP A 237 17.22 15.71 4.04
N LEU A 238 16.87 16.78 4.78
CA LEU A 238 17.33 18.16 4.52
C LEU A 238 18.75 18.42 5.02
N LEU A 239 19.26 17.54 5.87
CA LEU A 239 20.55 17.63 6.54
C LEU A 239 21.60 16.72 5.87
N ALA A 240 21.12 15.66 5.20
CA ALA A 240 21.93 14.58 4.65
C ALA A 240 22.94 15.02 3.59
N ASP A 241 22.56 15.97 2.72
CA ASP A 241 23.38 16.47 1.61
C ASP A 241 24.59 17.29 2.09
N ALA A 242 24.46 17.98 3.22
CA ALA A 242 25.49 18.84 3.78
C ALA A 242 26.25 18.22 4.98
N ALA A 243 25.98 16.95 5.31
CA ALA A 243 26.55 16.29 6.47
C ALA A 243 28.06 16.03 6.32
N LYS A 244 28.88 16.63 7.20
CA LYS A 244 30.35 16.53 7.18
C LYS A 244 30.87 15.31 7.94
N GLY A 245 30.56 14.11 7.44
CA GLY A 245 31.17 12.84 7.88
C GLY A 245 30.38 12.05 8.94
N PRO A 246 30.94 10.94 9.46
CA PRO A 246 30.19 9.95 10.24
C PRO A 246 29.60 10.48 11.55
N ALA A 247 30.30 11.38 12.25
CA ALA A 247 29.83 11.94 13.52
C ALA A 247 28.51 12.72 13.37
N VAL A 248 28.36 13.47 12.27
CA VAL A 248 27.13 14.21 11.95
C VAL A 248 26.03 13.23 11.57
N TRP A 249 26.34 12.20 10.78
CA TRP A 249 25.38 11.15 10.43
C TRP A 249 24.88 10.35 11.64
N LYS A 250 25.71 10.13 12.67
CA LYS A 250 25.26 9.54 13.94
C LYS A 250 24.25 10.44 14.65
N ALA A 251 24.48 11.76 14.69
CA ALA A 251 23.54 12.71 15.25
C ALA A 251 22.21 12.77 14.46
N ILE A 252 22.30 12.79 13.13
CA ILE A 252 21.13 12.70 12.25
C ILE A 252 20.35 11.41 12.50
N ALA A 253 21.03 10.26 12.60
CA ALA A 253 20.40 8.97 12.87
C ALA A 253 19.65 8.96 14.22
N ARG A 254 20.13 9.68 15.24
CA ARG A 254 19.42 9.81 16.52
C ARG A 254 18.11 10.61 16.40
N GLN A 255 18.02 11.54 15.45
CA GLN A 255 16.78 12.28 15.14
C GLN A 255 15.81 11.51 14.22
N MET A 256 16.28 10.47 13.53
CA MET A 256 15.43 9.69 12.65
C MET A 256 14.38 8.90 13.45
N GLY A 257 13.11 9.02 13.05
CA GLY A 257 12.06 8.13 13.56
C GLY A 257 12.26 6.67 13.11
N PRO A 258 11.58 5.69 13.74
CA PRO A 258 11.75 4.27 13.46
C PRO A 258 11.59 3.90 11.98
N GLN A 259 10.61 4.49 11.30
CA GLN A 259 10.39 4.28 9.87
C GLN A 259 11.57 4.79 9.02
N ALA A 260 12.11 5.97 9.36
CA ALA A 260 13.23 6.55 8.64
C ALA A 260 14.50 5.71 8.84
N LEU A 261 14.76 5.24 10.06
CA LEU A 261 15.85 4.30 10.34
C LEU A 261 15.73 3.02 9.51
N ARG A 262 14.54 2.39 9.53
CA ARG A 262 14.25 1.16 8.79
C ARG A 262 14.51 1.32 7.28
N MET A 263 14.06 2.44 6.71
CA MET A 263 14.21 2.69 5.26
C MET A 263 15.64 3.06 4.84
N ASN A 264 16.49 3.48 5.77
CA ASN A 264 17.81 4.03 5.47
C ASN A 264 18.99 3.23 6.04
N LEU A 265 18.79 1.97 6.44
CA LEU A 265 19.87 1.11 6.98
C LEU A 265 21.12 1.08 6.08
N ASN A 266 20.94 0.93 4.77
CA ASN A 266 22.07 0.92 3.83
C ASN A 266 22.72 2.31 3.69
N THR A 267 21.97 3.40 3.88
CA THR A 267 22.53 4.76 3.91
C THR A 267 23.36 4.97 5.17
N LEU A 268 22.86 4.53 6.33
CA LEU A 268 23.60 4.58 7.59
C LEU A 268 24.88 3.74 7.52
N LEU A 269 24.83 2.57 6.88
CA LEU A 269 26.00 1.74 6.61
C LEU A 269 27.01 2.47 5.72
N ARG A 270 26.58 3.04 4.58
CA ARG A 270 27.46 3.78 3.65
C ARG A 270 28.16 4.98 4.29
N HIS A 271 27.54 5.60 5.29
CA HIS A 271 28.10 6.72 6.04
C HIS A 271 28.75 6.29 7.37
N GLU A 272 29.09 5.01 7.51
CA GLU A 272 29.87 4.45 8.62
C GLU A 272 29.22 4.62 10.01
N VAL A 273 27.92 4.92 10.06
CA VAL A 273 27.17 5.03 11.33
C VAL A 273 27.13 3.68 12.04
N LEU A 274 27.03 2.59 11.27
CA LEU A 274 26.90 1.23 11.79
C LEU A 274 28.25 0.58 12.16
N ASN A 275 29.37 1.29 12.01
CA ASN A 275 30.67 0.84 12.51
C ASN A 275 30.79 1.03 14.03
N ASP A 276 29.92 1.86 14.61
CA ASP A 276 29.85 2.13 16.04
C ASP A 276 28.86 1.19 16.72
N ARG A 277 29.35 0.40 17.69
CA ARG A 277 28.55 -0.57 18.43
C ARG A 277 27.39 0.08 19.18
N GLU A 278 27.57 1.27 19.74
CA GLU A 278 26.52 1.98 20.47
C GLU A 278 25.39 2.39 19.52
N MET A 279 25.72 2.80 18.30
CA MET A 279 24.72 3.13 17.28
C MET A 279 24.01 1.90 16.73
N VAL A 280 24.71 0.77 16.59
CA VAL A 280 24.07 -0.51 16.23
C VAL A 280 23.06 -0.92 17.30
N ASP A 281 23.42 -0.78 18.57
CA ASP A 281 22.55 -1.10 19.70
C ASP A 281 21.35 -0.16 19.77
N TYR A 282 21.57 1.14 19.56
CA TYR A 282 20.51 2.15 19.47
C TYR A 282 19.53 1.85 18.33
N VAL A 283 20.03 1.65 17.10
CA VAL A 283 19.19 1.39 15.93
C VAL A 283 18.42 0.08 16.10
N ALA A 284 19.08 -0.99 16.56
CA ALA A 284 18.41 -2.27 16.82
C ALA A 284 17.31 -2.13 17.88
N GLY A 285 17.58 -1.42 18.98
CA GLY A 285 16.60 -1.15 20.04
C GLY A 285 15.39 -0.36 19.53
N ARG A 286 15.62 0.72 18.76
CA ARG A 286 14.52 1.54 18.19
C ARG A 286 13.68 0.77 17.16
N LEU A 287 14.28 -0.16 16.42
CA LEU A 287 13.56 -0.97 15.42
C LEU A 287 12.70 -2.07 16.07
N ALA A 288 13.14 -2.63 17.20
CA ALA A 288 12.44 -3.69 17.92
C ALA A 288 11.59 -3.18 19.09
N ASP A 289 11.42 -1.87 19.23
CA ASP A 289 10.60 -1.24 20.28
C ASP A 289 9.12 -1.60 20.07
N ALA A 290 8.58 -2.41 20.98
CA ALA A 290 7.24 -2.96 20.86
C ALA A 290 6.14 -1.91 20.94
N ASP A 291 6.33 -0.83 21.69
CA ASP A 291 5.33 0.23 21.83
C ASP A 291 5.30 1.10 20.57
N ASP A 292 6.47 1.40 19.99
CA ASP A 292 6.54 2.08 18.71
C ASP A 292 5.96 1.23 17.56
N ILE A 293 6.20 -0.08 17.54
CA ILE A 293 5.65 -0.98 16.52
C ILE A 293 4.11 -1.00 16.62
N ARG A 294 3.55 -1.15 17.82
CA ARG A 294 2.10 -1.14 18.04
C ARG A 294 1.47 0.21 17.70
N ARG A 295 2.10 1.33 18.08
CA ARG A 295 1.62 2.68 17.77
C ARG A 295 1.69 3.02 16.29
N SER A 296 2.78 2.65 15.63
CA SER A 296 3.02 2.99 14.22
C SER A 296 2.17 2.17 13.25
N ARG A 297 1.50 1.12 13.74
CA ARG A 297 0.71 0.15 12.97
C ARG A 297 1.48 -0.46 11.80
N GLN A 298 2.81 -0.42 11.83
CA GLN A 298 3.64 -0.99 10.76
C GLN A 298 3.43 -2.49 10.72
N PHE A 299 3.08 -3.00 9.54
CA PHE A 299 2.80 -4.41 9.34
C PHE A 299 4.08 -5.21 9.04
N PRO A 300 4.11 -6.52 9.34
CA PRO A 300 5.26 -7.39 9.12
C PRO A 300 5.95 -7.24 7.76
N TYR A 301 5.19 -6.96 6.69
CA TYR A 301 5.75 -6.84 5.33
C TYR A 301 6.78 -5.72 5.22
N GLN A 302 6.61 -4.64 5.97
CA GLN A 302 7.54 -3.51 5.94
C GLN A 302 8.91 -3.88 6.54
N PHE A 303 8.90 -4.72 7.57
CA PHE A 303 10.11 -5.24 8.19
C PHE A 303 10.78 -6.30 7.31
N LEU A 304 10.01 -7.20 6.69
CA LEU A 304 10.52 -8.15 5.70
C LEU A 304 11.16 -7.42 4.51
N ALA A 305 10.49 -6.39 3.98
CA ALA A 305 11.05 -5.57 2.90
C ALA A 305 12.37 -4.90 3.31
N ALA A 306 12.47 -4.40 4.54
CA ALA A 306 13.71 -3.83 5.04
C ALA A 306 14.81 -4.88 5.18
N TYR A 307 14.48 -6.08 5.67
CA TYR A 307 15.40 -7.20 5.80
C TYR A 307 15.95 -7.67 4.44
N LEU A 308 15.08 -7.87 3.45
CA LEU A 308 15.48 -8.31 2.10
C LEU A 308 16.31 -7.27 1.33
N ASN A 309 16.10 -5.98 1.62
CA ASN A 309 16.85 -4.89 1.00
C ASN A 309 18.11 -4.49 1.78
N ALA A 310 18.28 -4.96 3.02
CA ALA A 310 19.47 -4.70 3.81
C ALA A 310 20.71 -5.32 3.14
N ALA A 311 21.81 -4.57 3.10
CA ALA A 311 23.08 -5.05 2.57
C ALA A 311 23.63 -6.21 3.42
N ALA A 312 24.49 -7.04 2.84
CA ALA A 312 25.06 -8.20 3.53
C ALA A 312 25.85 -7.78 4.78
N GLU A 313 26.50 -6.63 4.70
CA GLU A 313 27.36 -5.99 5.69
C GLU A 313 26.59 -5.31 6.82
N VAL A 314 25.26 -5.17 6.72
CA VAL A 314 24.44 -4.68 7.84
C VAL A 314 24.60 -5.62 9.04
N PRO A 315 24.96 -5.11 10.24
CA PRO A 315 25.22 -5.93 11.41
C PRO A 315 24.10 -6.92 11.73
N HIS A 316 24.47 -8.15 12.11
CA HIS A 316 23.50 -9.20 12.40
C HIS A 316 22.48 -8.79 13.47
N LYS A 317 22.90 -8.02 14.48
CA LYS A 317 22.01 -7.53 15.54
C LYS A 317 20.83 -6.72 14.99
N ILE A 318 21.04 -5.89 13.97
CA ILE A 318 19.98 -5.13 13.31
C ILE A 318 19.08 -6.06 12.49
N LYS A 319 19.65 -7.03 11.79
CA LYS A 319 18.88 -8.05 11.07
C LYS A 319 17.97 -8.84 12.03
N THR A 320 18.49 -9.26 13.18
CA THR A 320 17.72 -9.91 14.24
C THR A 320 16.62 -9.01 14.79
N ALA A 321 16.91 -7.72 15.00
CA ALA A 321 15.90 -6.74 15.42
C ALA A 321 14.77 -6.60 14.39
N LEU A 322 15.07 -6.63 13.08
CA LEU A 322 14.04 -6.64 12.04
C LEU A 322 13.16 -7.91 12.09
N HIS A 323 13.76 -9.08 12.35
CA HIS A 323 13.00 -10.32 12.57
C HIS A 323 12.08 -10.17 13.79
N GLN A 324 12.60 -9.73 14.93
CA GLN A 324 11.81 -9.51 16.15
C GLN A 324 10.69 -8.49 15.93
N ALA A 325 10.97 -7.41 15.20
CA ALA A 325 9.97 -6.40 14.88
C ALA A 325 8.84 -6.96 14.01
N ALA A 326 9.17 -7.82 13.04
CA ALA A 326 8.17 -8.52 12.23
C ALA A 326 7.27 -9.43 13.08
N GLU A 327 7.85 -10.18 14.03
CA GLU A 327 7.09 -11.02 14.98
C GLU A 327 6.15 -10.18 15.86
N ILE A 328 6.65 -9.07 16.43
CA ILE A 328 5.84 -8.17 17.25
C ILE A 328 4.70 -7.56 16.42
N ALA A 329 4.99 -7.16 15.18
CA ALA A 329 4.00 -6.58 14.28
C ALA A 329 2.88 -7.55 13.90
N CYS A 330 3.11 -8.86 13.95
CA CYS A 330 2.06 -9.87 13.78
C CYS A 330 1.03 -9.88 14.91
N GLY A 331 1.37 -9.36 16.09
CA GLY A 331 0.40 -9.14 17.17
C GLY A 331 -0.71 -8.14 16.78
N ASN A 332 -0.48 -7.29 15.78
CA ASN A 332 -1.49 -6.37 15.25
C ASN A 332 -2.49 -7.06 14.30
N VAL A 333 -2.29 -8.34 13.97
CA VAL A 333 -3.19 -9.09 13.08
C VAL A 333 -4.42 -9.53 13.87
N PRO A 334 -5.63 -9.22 13.38
CA PRO A 334 -6.86 -9.58 14.07
C PRO A 334 -7.02 -11.10 14.17
N GLU A 335 -7.63 -11.53 15.28
CA GLU A 335 -8.05 -12.91 15.47
C GLU A 335 -9.33 -13.17 14.67
N LEU A 336 -9.40 -14.34 14.03
CA LEU A 336 -10.54 -14.71 13.19
C LEU A 336 -11.56 -15.50 14.02
N PRO A 337 -12.85 -15.52 13.65
CA PRO A 337 -13.90 -16.22 14.40
C PRO A 337 -13.71 -17.73 14.48
N GLY A 338 -12.80 -18.29 13.67
CA GLY A 338 -12.40 -19.68 13.75
C GLY A 338 -11.31 -20.02 12.73
N PRO A 339 -10.92 -21.31 12.67
CA PRO A 339 -9.91 -21.77 11.73
C PRO A 339 -10.33 -21.50 10.28
N VAL A 340 -9.40 -21.08 9.43
CA VAL A 340 -9.66 -20.85 8.01
C VAL A 340 -8.77 -21.72 7.12
N VAL A 341 -9.22 -21.96 5.89
CA VAL A 341 -8.36 -22.48 4.83
C VAL A 341 -7.68 -21.29 4.15
N ILE A 342 -6.36 -21.32 4.02
CA ILE A 342 -5.57 -20.26 3.39
C ILE A 342 -4.98 -20.84 2.10
N GLY A 343 -5.57 -20.49 0.97
CA GLY A 343 -5.02 -20.81 -0.36
C GLY A 343 -3.95 -19.79 -0.73
N LEU A 344 -2.71 -20.24 -0.79
CA LEU A 344 -1.56 -19.40 -1.16
C LEU A 344 -1.15 -19.65 -2.61
N ASP A 345 -1.35 -18.69 -3.48
CA ASP A 345 -0.91 -18.82 -4.87
C ASP A 345 0.62 -18.73 -4.97
N THR A 346 1.22 -19.73 -5.60
CA THR A 346 2.65 -19.85 -5.86
C THR A 346 2.97 -20.04 -7.34
N SER A 347 2.00 -19.73 -8.21
CA SER A 347 2.13 -19.79 -9.66
C SER A 347 3.20 -18.83 -10.21
N GLY A 348 3.58 -19.03 -11.48
CA GLY A 348 4.62 -18.23 -12.14
C GLY A 348 4.36 -16.72 -12.12
N SER A 349 3.10 -16.28 -12.23
CA SER A 349 2.74 -14.86 -12.21
C SER A 349 3.00 -14.21 -10.84
N MET A 350 2.90 -14.97 -9.75
CA MET A 350 3.20 -14.52 -8.39
C MET A 350 4.69 -14.24 -8.14
N SER A 351 5.58 -14.62 -9.06
CA SER A 351 7.01 -14.32 -9.00
C SER A 351 7.35 -12.86 -9.36
N CYS A 352 6.42 -12.11 -9.92
CA CYS A 352 6.68 -10.73 -10.33
C CYS A 352 6.76 -9.76 -9.12
N PRO A 353 7.44 -8.61 -9.28
CA PRO A 353 7.55 -7.61 -8.21
C PRO A 353 6.18 -7.04 -7.83
N VAL A 354 5.90 -6.95 -6.53
CA VAL A 354 4.58 -6.53 -6.01
C VAL A 354 4.21 -5.09 -6.39
N THR A 355 5.20 -4.21 -6.51
CA THR A 355 4.99 -2.81 -6.94
C THR A 355 5.18 -2.63 -8.45
N GLY A 356 5.20 -3.72 -9.22
CA GLY A 356 5.53 -3.74 -10.63
C GLY A 356 6.99 -3.43 -10.95
N ASN A 357 7.35 -3.64 -12.21
CA ASN A 357 8.66 -3.35 -12.78
C ASN A 357 8.73 -1.88 -13.23
N ARG A 358 9.76 -1.16 -12.76
CA ARG A 358 10.03 0.25 -13.07
C ARG A 358 11.16 0.45 -14.09
N GLY A 359 11.55 -0.59 -14.81
CA GLY A 359 12.70 -0.56 -15.73
C GLY A 359 14.05 -0.67 -15.00
N ARG A 360 15.15 -0.26 -15.65
CA ARG A 360 16.52 -0.39 -15.11
C ARG A 360 16.67 0.35 -13.77
N GLY A 361 16.87 -0.40 -12.69
CA GLY A 361 17.28 0.11 -11.37
C GLY A 361 16.16 0.41 -10.36
N GLY A 362 14.88 0.17 -10.70
CA GLY A 362 13.73 0.55 -9.86
C GLY A 362 12.83 -0.59 -9.40
N THR A 363 13.21 -1.86 -9.58
CA THR A 363 12.40 -3.02 -9.14
C THR A 363 12.54 -3.24 -7.63
N THR A 364 11.42 -3.54 -6.97
CA THR A 364 11.46 -4.06 -5.60
C THR A 364 11.94 -5.50 -5.65
N LYS A 365 12.83 -5.91 -4.73
CA LYS A 365 13.25 -7.31 -4.58
C LYS A 365 12.11 -8.22 -4.09
N MET A 366 11.03 -7.62 -3.61
CA MET A 366 9.87 -8.31 -3.03
C MET A 366 8.88 -8.70 -4.12
N ARG A 367 8.56 -9.99 -4.19
CA ARG A 367 7.64 -10.58 -5.16
C ARG A 367 6.23 -10.67 -4.56
N CYS A 368 5.21 -10.83 -5.41
CA CYS A 368 3.83 -11.05 -4.95
C CYS A 368 3.72 -12.28 -4.03
N VAL A 369 4.42 -13.37 -4.35
CA VAL A 369 4.47 -14.59 -3.52
C VAL A 369 5.08 -14.34 -2.14
N ASP A 370 6.07 -13.45 -2.01
CA ASP A 370 6.70 -13.15 -0.72
C ASP A 370 5.70 -12.43 0.21
N VAL A 371 4.89 -11.54 -0.36
CA VAL A 371 3.83 -10.82 0.36
C VAL A 371 2.69 -11.77 0.74
N ALA A 372 2.25 -12.60 -0.22
CA ALA A 372 1.20 -13.58 0.01
C ALA A 372 1.59 -14.60 1.08
N ALA A 373 2.83 -15.10 1.03
CA ALA A 373 3.37 -16.04 2.01
C ALA A 373 3.44 -15.43 3.41
N LEU A 374 3.83 -14.15 3.52
CA LEU A 374 3.86 -13.45 4.79
C LEU A 374 2.45 -13.23 5.35
N PHE A 375 1.50 -12.89 4.49
CA PHE A 375 0.09 -12.75 4.84
C PHE A 375 -0.46 -14.07 5.40
N ALA A 376 -0.21 -15.18 4.70
CA ALA A 376 -0.60 -16.52 5.14
C ALA A 376 0.06 -16.91 6.47
N ALA A 377 1.36 -16.65 6.62
CA ALA A 377 2.10 -16.92 7.86
C ALA A 377 1.55 -16.11 9.04
N ALA A 378 1.20 -14.85 8.82
CA ALA A 378 0.66 -13.98 9.86
C ALA A 378 -0.73 -14.43 10.34
N ILE A 379 -1.63 -14.81 9.42
CA ILE A 379 -2.94 -15.37 9.79
C ILE A 379 -2.78 -16.68 10.56
N LEU A 380 -1.93 -17.57 10.05
CA LEU A 380 -1.69 -18.87 10.69
C LEU A 380 -1.14 -18.71 12.10
N ARG A 381 -0.24 -17.75 12.33
CA ARG A 381 0.33 -17.48 13.66
C ARG A 381 -0.73 -17.07 14.68
N ARG A 382 -1.74 -16.29 14.26
CA ARG A 382 -2.85 -15.87 15.12
C ARG A 382 -3.96 -16.92 15.21
N ASN A 383 -4.08 -17.80 14.21
CA ASN A 383 -5.13 -18.80 14.10
C ASN A 383 -4.48 -20.18 13.83
N PRO A 384 -3.84 -20.81 14.83
CA PRO A 384 -2.95 -21.97 14.65
C PRO A 384 -3.64 -23.21 14.09
N ASP A 385 -4.95 -23.34 14.27
CA ASP A 385 -5.75 -24.43 13.73
C ASP A 385 -6.10 -24.25 12.24
N SER A 386 -5.73 -23.14 11.63
CA SER A 386 -5.92 -22.88 10.19
C SER A 386 -5.03 -23.79 9.33
N VAL A 387 -5.37 -23.94 8.06
CA VAL A 387 -4.61 -24.77 7.12
C VAL A 387 -4.12 -23.92 5.96
N VAL A 388 -2.80 -23.89 5.75
CA VAL A 388 -2.19 -23.23 4.58
C VAL A 388 -1.98 -24.26 3.48
N ILE A 389 -2.46 -23.95 2.27
CA ILE A 389 -2.36 -24.80 1.08
C ILE A 389 -1.73 -23.94 -0.03
N PRO A 390 -0.40 -23.99 -0.22
CA PRO A 390 0.21 -23.42 -1.40
C PRO A 390 -0.22 -24.19 -2.64
N PHE A 391 -0.48 -23.48 -3.73
CA PHE A 391 -0.94 -24.09 -4.96
C PHE A 391 -0.37 -23.41 -6.21
N ASP A 392 -0.35 -24.18 -7.30
CA ASP A 392 -0.18 -23.73 -8.68
C ASP A 392 -1.21 -24.47 -9.55
N THR A 393 -0.80 -25.51 -10.29
CA THR A 393 -1.66 -26.53 -10.89
C THR A 393 -1.80 -27.79 -10.02
N ARG A 394 -1.11 -27.85 -8.86
CA ARG A 394 -1.26 -28.86 -7.81
C ARG A 394 -1.25 -28.22 -6.42
N ALA A 395 -1.75 -28.95 -5.42
CA ALA A 395 -1.61 -28.58 -4.02
C ALA A 395 -0.26 -29.06 -3.47
N TYR A 396 0.40 -28.22 -2.68
CA TYR A 396 1.61 -28.58 -1.94
C TYR A 396 1.29 -28.78 -0.46
N ASP A 397 1.82 -29.87 0.12
CA ASP A 397 1.71 -30.12 1.55
C ASP A 397 2.91 -29.46 2.26
N VAL A 398 2.63 -28.47 3.11
CA VAL A 398 3.66 -27.73 3.85
C VAL A 398 3.78 -28.32 5.24
N ARG A 399 5.02 -28.61 5.65
CA ARG A 399 5.32 -28.88 7.05
C ARG A 399 5.46 -27.55 7.77
N ILE A 400 4.67 -27.36 8.82
CA ILE A 400 4.66 -26.15 9.64
C ILE A 400 5.09 -26.57 11.03
N ASP A 401 6.17 -25.96 11.54
CA ASP A 401 6.60 -26.14 12.91
C ASP A 401 6.10 -24.95 13.75
N PRO A 402 5.50 -25.17 14.94
CA PRO A 402 5.08 -24.08 15.83
C PRO A 402 6.22 -23.14 16.24
N SER A 403 7.48 -23.61 16.18
CA SER A 403 8.68 -22.84 16.51
C SER A 403 9.24 -22.02 15.33
N ASP A 404 8.70 -22.20 14.11
CA ASP A 404 9.14 -21.43 12.95
C ASP A 404 8.87 -19.93 13.15
N SER A 405 9.87 -19.11 12.82
CA SER A 405 9.65 -17.67 12.67
C SER A 405 8.77 -17.40 11.46
N ILE A 406 8.06 -16.29 11.47
CA ILE A 406 7.16 -15.87 10.40
C ILE A 406 7.94 -15.61 9.11
N LEU A 407 9.15 -15.05 9.21
CA LEU A 407 10.01 -14.83 8.06
C LEU A 407 10.53 -16.15 7.48
N SER A 408 10.95 -17.11 8.31
CA SER A 408 11.38 -18.43 7.83
C SER A 408 10.23 -19.24 7.23
N LEU A 409 9.04 -19.17 7.82
CA LEU A 409 7.83 -19.77 7.27
C LEU A 409 7.46 -19.13 5.93
N SER A 410 7.47 -17.80 5.84
CA SER A 410 7.20 -17.06 4.61
C SER A 410 8.19 -17.42 3.50
N GLU A 411 9.48 -17.46 3.79
CA GLU A 411 10.51 -17.86 2.82
C GLU A 411 10.33 -19.31 2.34
N ARG A 412 9.91 -20.21 3.23
CA ARG A 412 9.63 -21.61 2.86
C ARG A 412 8.39 -21.70 1.98
N LEU A 413 7.33 -20.98 2.32
CA LEU A 413 6.08 -20.91 1.55
C LEU A 413 6.32 -20.33 0.15
N ALA A 414 7.17 -19.31 0.03
CA ALA A 414 7.49 -18.65 -1.24
C ALA A 414 8.44 -19.43 -2.17
N LYS A 415 8.92 -20.62 -1.75
CA LYS A 415 9.76 -21.51 -2.57
C LYS A 415 8.97 -22.55 -3.36
N TYR A 416 7.71 -22.78 -3.01
CA TYR A 416 6.85 -23.71 -3.75
C TYR A 416 6.43 -23.10 -5.09
N GLY A 417 6.00 -23.96 -6.04
CA GLY A 417 5.32 -23.54 -7.26
C GLY A 417 6.20 -23.21 -8.47
N GLY A 418 5.75 -22.25 -9.28
CA GLY A 418 6.33 -21.85 -10.57
C GLY A 418 5.59 -22.34 -11.83
N GLY A 419 4.47 -23.05 -11.67
CA GLY A 419 3.62 -23.54 -12.75
C GLY A 419 2.49 -22.59 -13.16
N GLY A 420 1.49 -23.11 -13.88
CA GLY A 420 0.23 -22.41 -14.17
C GLY A 420 -0.68 -22.28 -12.93
N THR A 421 -1.90 -21.76 -13.12
CA THR A 421 -2.76 -21.34 -12.00
C THR A 421 -4.13 -22.02 -12.05
N ASP A 422 -4.47 -22.78 -11.00
CA ASP A 422 -5.82 -23.29 -10.69
C ASP A 422 -6.23 -22.87 -9.26
N CYS A 423 -6.96 -21.76 -9.16
CA CYS A 423 -7.43 -21.22 -7.88
C CYS A 423 -8.46 -22.10 -7.15
N SER A 424 -8.99 -23.16 -7.80
CA SER A 424 -9.96 -24.06 -7.17
C SER A 424 -9.32 -25.12 -6.27
N ILE A 425 -8.00 -25.32 -6.39
CA ILE A 425 -7.26 -26.38 -5.70
C ILE A 425 -7.34 -26.29 -4.17
N PRO A 426 -7.19 -25.13 -3.52
CA PRO A 426 -7.29 -25.05 -2.06
C PRO A 426 -8.66 -25.51 -1.54
N LEU A 427 -9.73 -25.09 -2.22
CA LEU A 427 -11.10 -25.47 -1.89
C LEU A 427 -11.33 -26.97 -2.13
N ARG A 428 -10.86 -27.51 -3.27
CA ARG A 428 -10.94 -28.94 -3.57
C ARG A 428 -10.18 -29.78 -2.54
N THR A 429 -9.01 -29.32 -2.12
CA THR A 429 -8.18 -29.98 -1.11
C THR A 429 -8.87 -29.96 0.25
N ALA A 430 -9.46 -28.84 0.64
CA ALA A 430 -10.27 -28.75 1.85
C ALA A 430 -11.49 -29.70 1.81
N ASN A 431 -12.19 -29.75 0.68
CA ASN A 431 -13.35 -30.62 0.45
C ASN A 431 -13.01 -32.12 0.52
N THR A 432 -11.76 -32.50 0.25
CA THR A 432 -11.33 -33.90 0.16
C THR A 432 -10.53 -34.32 1.40
N LYS A 433 -9.34 -33.73 1.59
CA LYS A 433 -8.41 -34.06 2.67
C LYS A 433 -8.87 -33.56 4.05
N HIS A 434 -9.67 -32.49 4.10
CA HIS A 434 -10.09 -31.86 5.36
C HIS A 434 -11.62 -31.81 5.53
N SER A 435 -12.34 -32.70 4.86
CA SER A 435 -13.81 -32.77 4.82
C SER A 435 -14.52 -32.90 6.18
N LYS A 436 -13.79 -33.31 7.23
CA LYS A 436 -14.31 -33.48 8.60
C LYS A 436 -13.96 -32.33 9.54
N ARG A 437 -13.17 -31.35 9.09
CA ARG A 437 -12.73 -30.21 9.90
C ARG A 437 -13.66 -29.02 9.66
N LYS A 438 -13.99 -28.33 10.76
CA LYS A 438 -14.77 -27.09 10.73
C LYS A 438 -13.85 -25.94 10.37
N PHE A 439 -14.28 -25.12 9.43
CA PHE A 439 -13.61 -23.89 9.04
C PHE A 439 -14.63 -22.76 8.99
N ALA A 440 -14.25 -21.58 9.51
CA ALA A 440 -15.04 -20.36 9.38
C ALA A 440 -15.12 -19.88 7.92
N GLY A 441 -14.14 -20.25 7.10
CA GLY A 441 -14.10 -19.81 5.71
C GLY A 441 -12.84 -20.21 4.97
N CYS A 442 -12.67 -19.62 3.80
CA CYS A 442 -11.48 -19.74 2.97
C CYS A 442 -10.96 -18.34 2.59
N VAL A 443 -9.66 -18.15 2.69
CA VAL A 443 -8.94 -16.95 2.24
C VAL A 443 -8.03 -17.37 1.08
N LEU A 444 -8.32 -16.88 -0.11
CA LEU A 444 -7.50 -17.09 -1.30
C LEU A 444 -6.63 -15.85 -1.53
N VAL A 445 -5.32 -16.02 -1.54
CA VAL A 445 -4.37 -14.94 -1.82
C VAL A 445 -3.69 -15.24 -3.16
N SER A 446 -4.05 -14.49 -4.19
CA SER A 446 -3.69 -14.76 -5.59
C SER A 446 -3.72 -13.45 -6.41
N ASP A 447 -3.32 -13.54 -7.68
CA ASP A 447 -3.70 -12.55 -8.69
C ASP A 447 -5.01 -12.93 -9.42
N ASN A 448 -5.64 -14.07 -9.04
CA ASN A 448 -6.89 -14.63 -9.58
C ASN A 448 -6.87 -14.91 -11.09
N GLU A 449 -5.70 -15.06 -11.67
CA GLU A 449 -5.48 -15.36 -13.09
C GLU A 449 -5.55 -16.88 -13.37
N SER A 450 -6.58 -17.54 -12.81
CA SER A 450 -6.83 -18.97 -12.99
C SER A 450 -7.28 -19.26 -14.44
N TRP A 451 -6.56 -20.13 -15.12
CA TRP A 451 -6.93 -20.61 -16.47
C TRP A 451 -7.06 -22.12 -16.56
N VAL A 452 -6.55 -22.84 -15.56
CA VAL A 452 -6.66 -24.29 -15.44
C VAL A 452 -7.88 -24.64 -14.58
N GLY A 453 -8.66 -25.62 -15.03
CA GLY A 453 -9.87 -26.08 -14.35
C GLY A 453 -11.12 -25.30 -14.78
N THR A 454 -12.10 -26.00 -15.35
CA THR A 454 -13.42 -25.40 -15.66
C THR A 454 -14.44 -25.85 -14.62
N GLY A 455 -15.32 -24.94 -14.22
CA GLY A 455 -16.40 -25.23 -13.30
C GLY A 455 -17.60 -25.91 -13.98
N ARG A 456 -18.59 -26.26 -13.16
CA ARG A 456 -19.85 -26.83 -13.65
C ARG A 456 -20.72 -25.76 -14.28
N TYR A 457 -21.48 -26.13 -15.31
CA TYR A 457 -22.47 -25.28 -15.97
C TYR A 457 -21.94 -23.92 -16.50
N GLY A 458 -20.65 -23.85 -16.84
CA GLY A 458 -20.03 -22.62 -17.34
C GLY A 458 -19.62 -21.62 -16.25
N SER A 459 -19.57 -22.06 -14.99
CA SER A 459 -18.91 -21.32 -13.91
C SER A 459 -17.40 -21.59 -13.87
N THR A 460 -16.69 -20.89 -13.00
CA THR A 460 -15.27 -21.14 -12.68
C THR A 460 -15.13 -22.36 -11.77
N GLY A 461 -13.93 -22.95 -11.75
CA GLY A 461 -13.60 -24.02 -10.80
C GLY A 461 -13.77 -23.57 -9.35
N VAL A 462 -13.35 -22.33 -9.04
CA VAL A 462 -13.46 -21.73 -7.70
C VAL A 462 -14.90 -21.70 -7.22
N LEU A 463 -15.84 -21.17 -8.00
CA LEU A 463 -17.25 -21.09 -7.59
C LEU A 463 -17.85 -22.50 -7.39
N THR A 464 -17.45 -23.46 -8.22
CA THR A 464 -17.91 -24.84 -8.11
C THR A 464 -17.46 -25.50 -6.80
N GLU A 465 -16.16 -25.39 -6.49
CA GLU A 465 -15.59 -25.96 -5.27
C GLU A 465 -16.05 -25.19 -4.02
N TRP A 466 -16.28 -23.87 -4.13
CA TRP A 466 -16.82 -23.04 -3.06
C TRP A 466 -18.21 -23.49 -2.63
N ARG A 467 -19.13 -23.70 -3.57
CA ARG A 467 -20.48 -24.20 -3.24
C ARG A 467 -20.42 -25.57 -2.55
N THR A 468 -19.51 -26.44 -2.99
CA THR A 468 -19.28 -27.74 -2.35
C THR A 468 -18.73 -27.59 -0.93
N PHE A 469 -17.82 -26.63 -0.72
CA PHE A 469 -17.27 -26.30 0.58
C PHE A 469 -18.34 -25.78 1.54
N VAL A 470 -19.17 -24.84 1.10
CA VAL A 470 -20.29 -24.31 1.89
C VAL A 470 -21.22 -25.44 2.34
N ASP A 471 -21.63 -26.33 1.43
CA ASP A 471 -22.50 -27.46 1.74
C ASP A 471 -21.86 -28.42 2.77
N ASN A 472 -20.56 -28.69 2.64
CA ASN A 472 -19.81 -29.51 3.59
C ASN A 472 -19.70 -28.86 4.97
N GLN A 473 -19.36 -27.56 5.04
CA GLN A 473 -19.21 -26.84 6.31
C GLN A 473 -20.56 -26.68 7.04
N LYS A 474 -21.65 -26.45 6.30
CA LYS A 474 -23.01 -26.45 6.87
C LYS A 474 -23.40 -27.79 7.49
N ARG A 475 -23.03 -28.92 6.86
CA ARG A 475 -23.22 -30.26 7.44
C ARG A 475 -22.44 -30.47 8.74
N LEU A 476 -21.30 -29.79 8.91
CA LEU A 476 -20.51 -29.82 10.14
C LEU A 476 -21.00 -28.80 11.19
N GLY A 477 -22.07 -28.05 10.92
CA GLY A 477 -22.66 -27.08 11.84
C GLY A 477 -22.03 -25.68 11.80
N VAL A 478 -21.33 -25.32 10.73
CA VAL A 478 -20.89 -23.93 10.48
C VAL A 478 -22.03 -23.20 9.77
N ALA A 479 -22.56 -22.14 10.38
CA ALA A 479 -23.76 -21.47 9.88
C ALA A 479 -23.53 -20.69 8.58
N ASP A 480 -22.47 -19.87 8.54
CA ASP A 480 -22.20 -18.96 7.43
C ASP A 480 -20.71 -18.95 7.03
N PRO A 481 -20.23 -20.00 6.34
CA PRO A 481 -18.85 -20.02 5.85
C PRO A 481 -18.64 -18.95 4.78
N LYS A 482 -17.55 -18.19 4.88
CA LYS A 482 -17.24 -17.06 3.99
C LYS A 482 -15.99 -17.30 3.12
N LEU A 483 -15.98 -16.77 1.91
CA LEU A 483 -14.83 -16.76 1.00
C LEU A 483 -14.29 -15.33 0.89
N VAL A 484 -12.98 -15.17 1.07
CA VAL A 484 -12.29 -13.90 0.82
C VAL A 484 -11.21 -14.11 -0.23
N CYS A 485 -11.36 -13.44 -1.37
CA CYS A 485 -10.40 -13.41 -2.46
C CYS A 485 -9.58 -12.12 -2.34
N ILE A 486 -8.29 -12.25 -2.06
CA ILE A 486 -7.35 -11.14 -1.94
C ILE A 486 -6.53 -11.07 -3.22
N ASP A 487 -6.81 -10.03 -4.00
CA ASP A 487 -6.15 -9.71 -5.25
C ASP A 487 -4.92 -8.84 -5.00
N ILE A 488 -3.74 -9.39 -5.24
CA ILE A 488 -2.48 -8.63 -5.08
C ILE A 488 -2.25 -7.67 -6.25
N GLN A 489 -2.90 -7.91 -7.40
CA GLN A 489 -2.72 -7.14 -8.63
C GLN A 489 -4.01 -6.45 -9.10
N PRO A 490 -3.89 -5.33 -9.83
CA PRO A 490 -5.03 -4.52 -10.27
C PRO A 490 -5.70 -5.09 -11.52
N TYR A 491 -6.26 -6.31 -11.44
CA TYR A 491 -7.04 -6.91 -12.52
C TYR A 491 -8.54 -6.66 -12.38
N ASN A 492 -9.24 -6.70 -13.51
CA ASN A 492 -10.66 -6.31 -13.60
C ASN A 492 -11.62 -7.51 -13.62
N SER A 493 -11.09 -8.71 -13.39
CA SER A 493 -11.84 -9.94 -13.37
C SER A 493 -11.61 -10.71 -12.07
N THR A 494 -12.56 -11.56 -11.70
CA THR A 494 -12.47 -12.45 -10.54
C THR A 494 -12.89 -13.86 -10.90
N GLN A 495 -12.37 -14.83 -10.16
CA GLN A 495 -12.81 -16.22 -10.23
C GLN A 495 -14.11 -16.46 -9.44
N ALA A 496 -14.51 -15.55 -8.54
CA ALA A 496 -15.70 -15.69 -7.73
C ALA A 496 -16.44 -14.34 -7.66
N PRO A 497 -17.65 -14.22 -8.25
CA PRO A 497 -18.37 -12.96 -8.25
C PRO A 497 -18.80 -12.59 -6.82
N GLU A 498 -18.87 -11.30 -6.51
CA GLU A 498 -19.34 -10.84 -5.20
C GLU A 498 -20.72 -11.40 -4.86
N HIS A 499 -20.84 -11.92 -3.65
CA HIS A 499 -22.06 -12.48 -3.08
C HIS A 499 -22.02 -12.29 -1.56
N ASP A 500 -23.12 -12.55 -0.85
CA ASP A 500 -23.17 -12.37 0.61
C ASP A 500 -22.15 -13.23 1.38
N ASP A 501 -21.69 -14.32 0.78
CA ASP A 501 -20.67 -15.24 1.29
C ASP A 501 -19.32 -15.14 0.55
N ILE A 502 -19.14 -14.18 -0.37
CA ILE A 502 -17.91 -13.98 -1.17
C ILE A 502 -17.52 -12.50 -1.19
N LEU A 503 -16.36 -12.19 -0.63
CA LEU A 503 -15.71 -10.88 -0.70
C LEU A 503 -14.50 -10.92 -1.64
N ASN A 504 -14.41 -9.95 -2.55
CA ASN A 504 -13.19 -9.68 -3.31
C ASN A 504 -12.59 -8.37 -2.78
N ILE A 505 -11.29 -8.39 -2.48
CA ILE A 505 -10.57 -7.24 -1.95
C ILE A 505 -9.20 -7.09 -2.61
N GLY A 506 -8.88 -5.85 -2.96
CA GLY A 506 -7.61 -5.50 -3.54
C GLY A 506 -6.59 -5.05 -2.52
N GLY A 507 -5.40 -5.62 -2.61
CA GLY A 507 -4.20 -5.07 -2.03
C GLY A 507 -3.59 -5.95 -0.96
N PHE A 508 -2.57 -5.40 -0.35
CA PHE A 508 -1.77 -6.09 0.67
C PHE A 508 -1.42 -5.15 1.83
N SER A 509 -2.18 -4.05 1.96
CA SER A 509 -2.04 -3.10 3.05
C SER A 509 -2.73 -3.60 4.32
N ASP A 510 -2.46 -2.92 5.42
CA ASP A 510 -2.96 -3.22 6.76
C ASP A 510 -4.50 -3.17 6.81
N ALA A 511 -5.12 -2.38 5.94
CA ALA A 511 -6.58 -2.31 5.81
C ALA A 511 -7.19 -3.67 5.43
N VAL A 512 -6.50 -4.47 4.60
CA VAL A 512 -7.01 -5.76 4.11
C VAL A 512 -7.26 -6.74 5.26
N PHE A 513 -6.40 -6.76 6.28
CA PHE A 513 -6.60 -7.61 7.45
C PHE A 513 -7.83 -7.24 8.28
N ASN A 514 -8.06 -5.94 8.45
CA ASN A 514 -9.23 -5.47 9.19
C ASN A 514 -10.51 -5.79 8.44
N VAL A 515 -10.54 -5.57 7.12
CA VAL A 515 -11.70 -5.93 6.29
C VAL A 515 -11.93 -7.44 6.30
N LEU A 516 -10.88 -8.24 6.20
CA LEU A 516 -10.95 -9.70 6.32
C LEU A 516 -11.60 -10.12 7.64
N ALA A 517 -11.11 -9.59 8.77
CA ALA A 517 -11.63 -9.96 10.08
C ALA A 517 -13.07 -9.47 10.30
N SER A 518 -13.41 -8.25 9.90
CA SER A 518 -14.80 -7.75 9.98
C SER A 518 -15.74 -8.60 9.13
N TYR A 519 -15.37 -8.92 7.89
CA TYR A 519 -16.23 -9.70 7.00
C TYR A 519 -16.44 -11.14 7.50
N LEU A 520 -15.41 -11.77 8.07
CA LEU A 520 -15.55 -13.10 8.67
C LEU A 520 -16.43 -13.09 9.93
N ASN A 521 -16.50 -11.97 10.66
CA ASN A 521 -17.35 -11.78 11.84
C ASN A 521 -18.79 -11.34 11.51
N ASP A 522 -19.24 -11.47 10.26
CA ASP A 522 -20.57 -11.07 9.78
C ASP A 522 -20.90 -9.57 9.92
N ASP A 523 -19.91 -8.70 10.07
CA ASP A 523 -20.10 -7.29 9.76
C ASP A 523 -20.28 -7.19 8.24
N ALA A 524 -21.38 -6.61 7.78
CA ALA A 524 -21.75 -6.45 6.35
C ALA A 524 -20.81 -5.52 5.55
N ALA A 525 -19.54 -5.42 5.95
CA ALA A 525 -18.50 -4.66 5.30
C ALA A 525 -18.13 -5.29 3.94
N ARG A 526 -18.65 -4.69 2.86
CA ARG A 526 -18.17 -4.93 1.50
C ARG A 526 -17.09 -3.92 1.15
N PHE A 527 -16.18 -4.27 0.25
CA PHE A 527 -15.09 -3.39 -0.15
C PHE A 527 -15.56 -2.02 -0.69
N VAL A 528 -16.58 -2.03 -1.57
CA VAL A 528 -17.22 -0.78 -2.05
C VAL A 528 -17.93 -0.03 -0.92
N ALA A 529 -18.55 -0.74 0.02
CA ALA A 529 -19.21 -0.13 1.17
C ALA A 529 -18.21 0.55 2.13
N GLU A 530 -17.00 0.00 2.27
CA GLU A 530 -15.93 0.63 3.04
C GLU A 530 -15.51 1.96 2.41
N VAL A 531 -15.37 2.01 1.08
CA VAL A 531 -15.14 3.28 0.37
C VAL A 531 -16.31 4.23 0.57
N GLU A 532 -17.55 3.76 0.44
CA GLU A 532 -18.75 4.58 0.62
C GLU A 532 -18.94 5.07 2.07
N SER A 533 -18.34 4.40 3.06
CA SER A 533 -18.36 4.82 4.46
C SER A 533 -17.46 6.01 4.78
N ILE A 534 -16.54 6.37 3.87
CA ILE A 534 -15.67 7.53 4.06
C ILE A 534 -16.50 8.81 4.13
N GLU A 535 -16.35 9.57 5.23
CA GLU A 535 -16.88 10.92 5.37
C GLU A 535 -16.09 11.88 4.48
N LEU A 536 -16.73 12.93 3.93
CA LEU A 536 -16.09 13.89 3.00
C LEU A 536 -15.82 15.25 3.63
#